data_AF-A0A6A4X8U0-F1
#
_entry.id   AF-A0A6A4X8U0-F1
#
_cell.length_a   1.000
_cell.length_b   1.000
_cell.length_c   1.000
_cell.angle_alpha   90.00
_cell.angle_beta   90.00
_cell.angle_gamma   90.00
#
_symmetry.space_group_name_H-M   'P 1'
#
loop_
_entity.id
_entity.type
_entity.pdbx_description
1 polymer ?
#
loop_
_entity_poly.entity_id
_entity_poly.type
_entity_poly.pdbx_seq_one_letter_code
_entity_poly.pdbx_strand_id
1 'polypeptide(L)'
;MVTKSWLANSIDDRDENVKLVEAASSTLLCASSLFGSPVTCHHADPDRISNDVINTYCWVTSTYTLPHLLTASDRYPTSHIAYHGVGAHAASDERRYHGYYQWVAFVLFLQGVAFYVPHWLWKLSEGRRLASLLQEMHVPVVDAEDRSTRLTNTVRYLRTSLGSYSSYLTRFVLCELLNVANVIANIFITDRFLGGQFLRYGPRVLSHFITGSSTSASPMSETFPKLTKCNFQLVGGSGSVETIDSVCVMPLNILNEKIYMVLWFWLALLAVASVLAFTWRVVAMSATALRVPMLRATARLADPRDVAEVAERLPLGDFFLLTLLAKNMDSVAFRQLMSELARELGPASARVMATIPKEIADSQTLIRQAVEKRGAAVE
;
A
#
# COMPACT_ATOMS: atom_id res chain seq x y z
N MET A 1 -20.61 -15.65 8.85
CA MET A 1 -20.88 -14.90 7.60
C MET A 1 -19.80 -13.85 7.30
N VAL A 2 -19.00 -13.43 8.30
CA VAL A 2 -17.92 -12.41 8.19
C VAL A 2 -16.63 -12.89 7.52
N THR A 3 -16.39 -14.21 7.42
CA THR A 3 -15.12 -14.77 6.92
C THR A 3 -15.06 -15.04 5.41
N LYS A 4 -16.20 -15.03 4.69
CA LYS A 4 -16.21 -15.21 3.23
C LYS A 4 -15.89 -13.92 2.46
N SER A 5 -16.20 -12.75 3.04
CA SER A 5 -16.00 -11.43 2.42
C SER A 5 -14.55 -10.93 2.55
N TRP A 6 -13.91 -11.16 3.70
CA TRP A 6 -12.60 -10.56 4.01
C TRP A 6 -11.41 -11.04 3.16
N LEU A 7 -11.47 -12.26 2.60
CA LEU A 7 -10.36 -12.88 1.87
C LEU A 7 -10.56 -12.93 0.34
N ALA A 8 -11.73 -12.53 -0.16
CA ALA A 8 -12.06 -12.52 -1.59
C ALA A 8 -11.70 -11.19 -2.26
N ASN A 9 -11.87 -10.07 -1.55
CA ASN A 9 -11.61 -8.71 -2.02
C ASN A 9 -10.35 -8.07 -1.39
N SER A 10 -9.45 -8.85 -0.77
CA SER A 10 -8.43 -8.27 0.12
C SER A 10 -7.36 -7.40 -0.59
N ILE A 11 -7.34 -7.27 -1.91
CA ILE A 11 -6.53 -6.24 -2.60
C ILE A 11 -7.40 -5.01 -2.88
N ASP A 12 -8.59 -5.19 -3.49
CA ASP A 12 -9.48 -4.08 -3.84
C ASP A 12 -10.02 -3.32 -2.60
N ASP A 13 -10.52 -4.04 -1.57
CA ASP A 13 -11.11 -3.41 -0.36
C ASP A 13 -10.06 -2.77 0.57
N ARG A 14 -8.82 -3.30 0.60
CA ARG A 14 -7.74 -2.69 1.40
C ARG A 14 -7.21 -1.44 0.73
N ASP A 15 -7.04 -1.46 -0.58
CA ASP A 15 -6.49 -0.33 -1.32
C ASP A 15 -7.47 0.86 -1.36
N GLU A 16 -8.79 0.61 -1.37
CA GLU A 16 -9.80 1.68 -1.40
C GLU A 16 -9.82 2.51 -0.09
N ASN A 17 -9.76 1.86 1.06
CA ASN A 17 -9.76 2.54 2.36
C ASN A 17 -8.46 3.33 2.60
N VAL A 18 -7.32 2.84 2.15
CA VAL A 18 -6.03 3.55 2.28
C VAL A 18 -6.01 4.81 1.42
N LYS A 19 -6.48 4.71 0.17
CA LYS A 19 -6.62 5.87 -0.73
C LYS A 19 -7.51 6.94 -0.12
N LEU A 20 -8.63 6.53 0.48
CA LEU A 20 -9.58 7.46 1.09
C LEU A 20 -8.94 8.20 2.27
N VAL A 21 -8.21 7.51 3.15
CA VAL A 21 -7.57 8.12 4.34
C VAL A 21 -6.48 9.12 3.95
N GLU A 22 -5.62 8.78 3.00
CA GLU A 22 -4.50 9.64 2.60
C GLU A 22 -4.98 10.81 1.72
N ALA A 23 -5.93 10.58 0.82
CA ALA A 23 -6.56 11.65 0.03
C ALA A 23 -7.39 12.59 0.91
N ALA A 24 -8.13 12.08 1.90
CA ALA A 24 -8.87 12.90 2.86
C ALA A 24 -7.91 13.70 3.74
N SER A 25 -6.80 13.10 4.19
CA SER A 25 -5.78 13.78 5.01
C SER A 25 -5.06 14.88 4.23
N SER A 26 -4.68 14.61 2.97
CA SER A 26 -4.11 15.62 2.07
C SER A 26 -5.11 16.75 1.78
N THR A 27 -6.38 16.42 1.49
CA THR A 27 -7.43 17.41 1.25
C THR A 27 -7.69 18.26 2.49
N LEU A 28 -7.71 17.66 3.68
CA LEU A 28 -7.88 18.35 4.96
C LEU A 28 -6.71 19.30 5.24
N LEU A 29 -5.47 18.89 4.93
CA LEU A 29 -4.28 19.72 5.08
C LEU A 29 -4.22 20.86 4.07
N CYS A 30 -4.56 20.59 2.82
CA CYS A 30 -4.72 21.63 1.81
C CYS A 30 -5.81 22.61 2.24
N ALA A 31 -6.97 22.11 2.68
CA ALA A 31 -8.07 22.95 3.16
C ALA A 31 -7.66 23.77 4.39
N SER A 32 -6.96 23.18 5.36
CA SER A 32 -6.52 23.91 6.56
C SER A 32 -5.41 24.92 6.28
N SER A 33 -4.57 24.67 5.27
CA SER A 33 -3.58 25.66 4.80
C SER A 33 -4.21 26.87 4.11
N LEU A 34 -5.50 26.79 3.72
CA LEU A 34 -6.26 27.91 3.17
C LEU A 34 -6.92 28.79 4.25
N PHE A 35 -6.92 28.36 5.53
CA PHE A 35 -7.55 29.10 6.63
C PHE A 35 -6.51 29.64 7.62
N GLY A 36 -6.27 30.95 7.58
CA GLY A 36 -5.43 31.68 8.53
C GLY A 36 -3.97 31.84 8.09
N SER A 37 -3.19 32.57 8.89
CA SER A 37 -1.75 32.75 8.63
C SER A 37 -0.98 31.48 9.04
N PRO A 38 -0.12 30.93 8.15
CA PRO A 38 0.54 29.64 8.40
C PRO A 38 1.60 29.71 9.52
N VAL A 39 2.16 30.90 9.75
CA VAL A 39 3.07 31.23 10.85
C VAL A 39 2.79 32.65 11.33
N THR A 40 2.88 32.85 12.64
CA THR A 40 2.79 34.18 13.27
C THR A 40 3.98 34.35 14.20
N CYS A 41 4.84 35.32 13.91
CA CYS A 41 6.06 35.60 14.64
C CYS A 41 5.98 36.91 15.42
N HIS A 42 6.67 36.95 16.55
CA HIS A 42 6.89 38.13 17.37
C HIS A 42 8.40 38.42 17.45
N HIS A 43 8.76 39.70 17.34
CA HIS A 43 10.15 40.19 17.42
C HIS A 43 10.21 41.50 18.23
N ALA A 44 11.41 41.91 18.60
CA ALA A 44 11.63 43.04 19.51
C ALA A 44 11.39 44.43 18.86
N ASP A 45 11.54 44.56 17.54
CA ASP A 45 11.60 45.86 16.83
C ASP A 45 10.51 46.04 15.74
N PRO A 46 9.21 46.09 16.10
CA PRO A 46 8.10 46.15 15.13
C PRO A 46 8.07 47.44 14.29
N ASP A 47 8.67 48.53 14.77
CA ASP A 47 8.67 49.82 14.05
C ASP A 47 9.63 49.82 12.84
N ARG A 48 10.66 48.96 12.86
CA ARG A 48 11.68 48.90 11.80
C ARG A 48 11.29 47.98 10.66
N ILE A 49 10.65 46.85 10.98
CA ILE A 49 10.27 45.80 10.03
C ILE A 49 8.86 45.33 10.36
N SER A 50 8.00 45.26 9.34
CA SER A 50 6.65 44.77 9.53
C SER A 50 6.65 43.28 9.87
N ASN A 51 5.72 42.88 10.74
CA ASN A 51 5.52 41.46 11.10
C ASN A 51 5.27 40.59 9.86
N ASP A 52 4.65 41.11 8.81
CA ASP A 52 4.37 40.35 7.58
C ASP A 52 5.63 39.93 6.84
N VAL A 53 6.67 40.78 6.85
CA VAL A 53 7.98 40.45 6.24
C VAL A 53 8.64 39.33 7.02
N ILE A 54 8.66 39.41 8.36
CA ILE A 54 9.25 38.37 9.22
C ILE A 54 8.45 37.07 9.12
N ASN A 55 7.12 37.14 9.15
CA ASN A 55 6.24 35.97 8.99
C ASN A 55 6.55 35.26 7.66
N THR A 56 6.62 36.00 6.56
CA THR A 56 6.92 35.44 5.23
C THR A 56 8.32 34.87 5.17
N TYR A 57 9.31 35.60 5.69
CA TYR A 57 10.70 35.15 5.71
C TYR A 57 10.88 33.87 6.51
N CYS A 58 10.32 33.82 7.74
CA CYS A 58 10.43 32.67 8.64
C CYS A 58 9.64 31.47 8.12
N TRP A 59 8.52 31.72 7.43
CA TRP A 59 7.81 30.68 6.71
C TRP A 59 8.68 30.05 5.63
N VAL A 60 9.37 30.85 4.81
CA VAL A 60 10.17 30.38 3.66
C VAL A 60 11.51 29.76 4.08
N THR A 61 12.22 30.38 5.01
CA THR A 61 13.62 30.06 5.36
C THR A 61 13.74 28.94 6.40
N SER A 62 12.61 28.40 6.86
CA SER A 62 12.48 27.44 7.96
C SER A 62 12.73 28.06 9.34
N THR A 63 12.16 27.41 10.37
CA THR A 63 12.35 27.78 11.78
C THR A 63 13.17 26.70 12.48
N TYR A 64 13.55 26.89 13.74
CA TYR A 64 14.33 25.88 14.48
C TYR A 64 13.96 25.78 15.96
N THR A 65 14.30 24.66 16.58
CA THR A 65 14.26 24.45 18.04
C THR A 65 15.62 24.00 18.56
N LEU A 66 15.81 24.12 19.88
CA LEU A 66 17.05 23.75 20.57
C LEU A 66 16.87 22.42 21.30
N PRO A 67 17.48 21.31 20.83
CA PRO A 67 17.24 19.98 21.40
C PRO A 67 17.58 19.86 22.89
N HIS A 68 18.65 20.53 23.33
CA HIS A 68 19.05 20.52 24.74
C HIS A 68 17.99 21.14 25.68
N LEU A 69 17.14 22.04 25.17
CA LEU A 69 16.03 22.64 25.92
C LEU A 69 14.75 21.79 25.90
N LEU A 70 14.67 20.75 25.06
CA LEU A 70 13.54 19.81 25.06
C LEU A 70 13.61 18.88 26.27
N THR A 71 14.82 18.43 26.63
CA THR A 71 15.09 17.54 27.77
C THR A 71 15.39 18.28 29.08
N ALA A 72 15.76 19.56 29.02
CA ALA A 72 16.06 20.37 30.21
C ALA A 72 14.82 20.94 30.91
N SER A 73 13.66 20.94 30.26
CA SER A 73 12.41 21.45 30.85
C SER A 73 12.01 20.72 32.15
N ASP A 74 12.53 19.52 32.38
CA ASP A 74 12.24 18.67 33.54
C ASP A 74 13.17 18.98 34.72
N ARG A 75 14.27 19.72 34.49
CA ARG A 75 15.38 19.84 35.45
C ARG A 75 15.60 21.22 36.05
N TYR A 76 15.02 22.27 35.48
CA TYR A 76 15.16 23.62 36.03
C TYR A 76 13.88 24.44 35.83
N PRO A 77 13.17 24.81 36.92
CA PRO A 77 12.17 25.87 36.85
C PRO A 77 12.92 27.21 36.84
N THR A 78 13.69 27.48 35.78
CA THR A 78 14.39 28.76 35.62
C THR A 78 13.67 29.62 34.59
N SER A 79 13.60 30.91 34.90
CA SER A 79 12.87 32.00 34.23
C SER A 79 13.19 32.26 32.75
N HIS A 80 13.93 31.37 32.08
CA HIS A 80 14.50 31.61 30.74
C HIS A 80 14.03 30.60 29.67
N ILE A 81 13.12 29.68 30.01
CA ILE A 81 12.50 28.74 29.06
C ILE A 81 11.04 29.14 28.89
N ALA A 82 10.70 29.71 27.73
CA ALA A 82 9.32 30.12 27.43
C ALA A 82 8.46 28.93 26.97
N TYR A 83 9.09 27.94 26.32
CA TYR A 83 8.47 26.70 25.85
C TYR A 83 9.56 25.63 25.62
N HIS A 84 9.18 24.35 25.60
CA HIS A 84 10.12 23.26 25.30
C HIS A 84 10.85 23.51 23.97
N GLY A 85 12.18 23.57 24.00
CA GLY A 85 12.98 23.84 22.80
C GLY A 85 13.11 25.32 22.40
N VAL A 86 12.55 26.26 23.17
CA VAL A 86 12.61 27.72 22.93
C VAL A 86 13.11 28.45 24.17
N GLY A 87 14.28 29.08 24.04
CA GLY A 87 14.90 29.85 25.12
C GLY A 87 16.12 30.64 24.66
N ALA A 88 16.91 31.09 25.64
CA ALA A 88 18.23 31.67 25.41
C ALA A 88 19.13 30.63 24.70
N HIS A 89 20.00 31.12 23.82
CA HIS A 89 20.83 30.29 22.95
C HIS A 89 22.25 30.85 22.88
N ALA A 90 23.25 29.99 23.03
CA ALA A 90 24.63 30.32 22.73
C ALA A 90 24.95 29.93 21.28
N ALA A 91 25.86 30.64 20.61
CA ALA A 91 26.21 30.37 19.20
C ALA A 91 26.67 28.91 18.94
N SER A 92 27.11 28.20 19.97
CA SER A 92 27.56 26.79 19.91
C SER A 92 26.44 25.75 19.98
N ASP A 93 25.21 26.09 20.34
CA ASP A 93 24.22 25.03 20.59
C ASP A 93 23.68 24.44 19.28
N GLU A 94 23.39 23.15 19.32
CA GLU A 94 22.78 22.44 18.21
C GLU A 94 21.38 23.00 17.90
N ARG A 95 21.11 23.27 16.61
CA ARG A 95 19.82 23.76 16.12
C ARG A 95 19.15 22.66 15.29
N ARG A 96 17.91 22.32 15.63
CA ARG A 96 17.07 21.43 14.84
C ARG A 96 16.12 22.26 13.99
N TYR A 97 16.33 22.26 12.68
CA TYR A 97 15.51 23.01 11.73
C TYR A 97 14.22 22.27 11.36
N HIS A 98 13.15 23.04 11.22
CA HIS A 98 11.80 22.60 10.86
C HIS A 98 11.35 23.34 9.61
N GLY A 99 11.35 22.65 8.47
CA GLY A 99 10.83 23.13 7.18
C GLY A 99 9.91 22.12 6.48
N TYR A 100 9.60 21.00 7.13
CA TYR A 100 8.81 19.92 6.53
C TYR A 100 7.35 20.33 6.29
N TYR A 101 6.80 21.24 7.12
CA TYR A 101 5.38 21.62 7.09
C TYR A 101 4.90 22.18 5.75
N GLN A 102 5.80 22.81 4.97
CA GLN A 102 5.50 23.30 3.62
C GLN A 102 5.19 22.15 2.64
N TRP A 103 5.80 20.98 2.89
CA TRP A 103 5.80 19.83 2.00
C TRP A 103 4.83 18.73 2.43
N VAL A 104 4.29 18.80 3.65
CA VAL A 104 3.43 17.76 4.23
C VAL A 104 2.28 17.39 3.29
N ALA A 105 1.55 18.38 2.76
CA ALA A 105 0.40 18.14 1.89
C ALA A 105 0.79 17.42 0.58
N PHE A 106 1.91 17.82 -0.04
CA PHE A 106 2.43 17.20 -1.27
C PHE A 106 2.92 15.79 -1.02
N VAL A 107 3.64 15.57 0.09
CA VAL A 107 4.13 14.24 0.45
C VAL A 107 2.95 13.30 0.70
N LEU A 108 1.97 13.69 1.51
CA LEU A 108 0.79 12.85 1.77
C LEU A 108 -0.02 12.55 0.50
N PHE A 109 -0.11 13.51 -0.42
CA PHE A 109 -0.73 13.27 -1.73
C PHE A 109 0.03 12.21 -2.54
N LEU A 110 1.37 12.36 -2.65
CA LEU A 110 2.21 11.41 -3.38
C LEU A 110 2.21 10.02 -2.74
N GLN A 111 2.14 9.94 -1.41
CA GLN A 111 1.96 8.70 -0.67
C GLN A 111 0.63 8.03 -1.06
N GLY A 112 -0.47 8.80 -1.11
CA GLY A 112 -1.78 8.35 -1.59
C GLY A 112 -1.74 7.76 -3.00
N VAL A 113 -1.03 8.45 -3.91
CA VAL A 113 -0.80 7.96 -5.27
C VAL A 113 0.05 6.68 -5.27
N ALA A 114 1.10 6.61 -4.46
CA ALA A 114 1.97 5.44 -4.37
C ALA A 114 1.20 4.17 -3.92
N PHE A 115 0.24 4.30 -2.99
CA PHE A 115 -0.66 3.21 -2.61
C PHE A 115 -1.65 2.77 -3.71
N TYR A 116 -1.90 3.61 -4.72
CA TYR A 116 -2.69 3.21 -5.89
C TYR A 116 -1.87 2.43 -6.94
N VAL A 117 -0.56 2.60 -6.99
CA VAL A 117 0.31 2.05 -8.05
C VAL A 117 0.21 0.53 -8.18
N PRO A 118 0.30 -0.29 -7.11
CA PRO A 118 0.25 -1.75 -7.25
C PRO A 118 -1.07 -2.25 -7.84
N HIS A 119 -2.20 -1.62 -7.45
CA HIS A 119 -3.52 -1.93 -8.01
C HIS A 119 -3.61 -1.60 -9.50
N TRP A 120 -3.11 -0.43 -9.87
CA TRP A 120 -3.07 -0.01 -11.26
C TRP A 120 -2.24 -0.96 -12.13
N LEU A 121 -1.05 -1.34 -11.65
CA LEU A 121 -0.20 -2.34 -12.30
C LEU A 121 -0.90 -3.69 -12.41
N TRP A 122 -1.60 -4.13 -11.37
CA TRP A 122 -2.39 -5.37 -11.42
C TRP A 122 -3.45 -5.30 -12.51
N LYS A 123 -4.29 -4.24 -12.53
CA LYS A 123 -5.34 -4.07 -13.54
C LYS A 123 -4.81 -4.05 -14.97
N LEU A 124 -3.68 -3.39 -15.20
CA LEU A 124 -3.00 -3.40 -16.50
C LEU A 124 -2.52 -4.81 -16.88
N SER A 125 -1.94 -5.54 -15.92
CA SER A 125 -1.38 -6.88 -16.16
C SER A 125 -2.44 -7.98 -16.32
N GLU A 126 -3.59 -7.85 -15.65
CA GLU A 126 -4.70 -8.81 -15.67
C GLU A 126 -5.50 -8.74 -16.98
N GLY A 127 -5.63 -7.54 -17.56
CA GLY A 127 -6.24 -7.36 -18.89
C GLY A 127 -7.68 -7.89 -19.00
N ARG A 128 -8.44 -7.89 -17.89
CA ARG A 128 -9.82 -8.43 -17.78
C ARG A 128 -9.95 -9.92 -18.10
N ARG A 129 -8.88 -10.71 -18.02
CA ARG A 129 -8.92 -12.16 -18.29
C ARG A 129 -9.87 -12.90 -17.36
N LEU A 130 -9.84 -12.60 -16.06
CA LEU A 130 -10.79 -13.19 -15.10
C LEU A 130 -12.24 -12.80 -15.41
N ALA A 131 -12.49 -11.52 -15.71
CA ALA A 131 -13.83 -11.05 -16.07
C ALA A 131 -14.35 -11.74 -17.35
N SER A 132 -13.48 -11.94 -18.34
CA SER A 132 -13.81 -12.69 -19.57
C SER A 132 -14.10 -14.17 -19.31
N LEU A 133 -13.44 -14.78 -18.31
CA LEU A 133 -13.69 -16.16 -17.90
C LEU A 133 -14.97 -16.31 -17.07
N LEU A 134 -15.32 -15.28 -16.31
CA LEU A 134 -16.53 -15.31 -15.51
C LEU A 134 -17.80 -15.23 -16.37
N GLN A 135 -17.78 -14.66 -17.58
CA GLN A 135 -18.92 -14.63 -18.53
C GLN A 135 -20.30 -14.34 -17.88
N GLU A 136 -20.35 -13.43 -16.89
CA GLU A 136 -21.55 -13.14 -16.07
C GLU A 136 -22.10 -14.31 -15.22
N MET A 137 -21.36 -15.41 -15.06
CA MET A 137 -21.66 -16.52 -14.13
C MET A 137 -21.59 -16.12 -12.64
N HIS A 138 -21.39 -14.83 -12.35
CA HIS A 138 -21.58 -14.24 -11.01
C HIS A 138 -23.05 -13.94 -10.72
N VAL A 139 -23.92 -13.88 -11.74
CA VAL A 139 -25.35 -13.60 -11.59
C VAL A 139 -26.11 -14.91 -11.28
N PRO A 140 -26.86 -15.00 -10.16
CA PRO A 140 -27.55 -16.23 -9.77
C PRO A 140 -28.74 -16.58 -10.69
N VAL A 141 -29.30 -15.58 -11.38
CA VAL A 141 -30.45 -15.70 -12.29
C VAL A 141 -29.95 -15.71 -13.74
N VAL A 142 -29.57 -16.89 -14.22
CA VAL A 142 -29.24 -17.15 -15.63
C VAL A 142 -29.99 -18.42 -16.02
N ASP A 143 -30.54 -18.45 -17.23
CA ASP A 143 -31.24 -19.62 -17.74
C ASP A 143 -30.34 -20.86 -17.74
N ALA A 144 -30.93 -22.03 -17.51
CA ALA A 144 -30.17 -23.26 -17.29
C ALA A 144 -29.40 -23.70 -18.55
N GLU A 145 -29.98 -23.47 -19.73
CA GLU A 145 -29.39 -23.83 -21.03
C GLU A 145 -28.23 -22.90 -21.39
N ASP A 146 -28.41 -21.59 -21.22
CA ASP A 146 -27.35 -20.59 -21.38
C ASP A 146 -26.18 -20.80 -20.41
N ARG A 147 -26.48 -21.14 -19.15
CA ARG A 147 -25.46 -21.45 -18.14
C ARG A 147 -24.62 -22.66 -18.55
N SER A 148 -25.24 -23.71 -19.07
CA SER A 148 -24.54 -24.93 -19.49
C SER A 148 -23.58 -24.66 -20.67
N THR A 149 -23.99 -23.79 -21.59
CA THR A 149 -23.18 -23.40 -22.76
C THR A 149 -21.97 -22.56 -22.35
N ARG A 150 -22.17 -21.53 -21.52
CA ARG A 150 -21.09 -20.69 -20.97
C ARG A 150 -20.09 -21.50 -20.16
N LEU A 151 -20.57 -22.43 -19.35
CA LEU A 151 -19.75 -23.33 -18.54
C LEU A 151 -18.90 -24.27 -19.41
N THR A 152 -19.50 -24.90 -20.43
CA THR A 152 -18.78 -25.78 -21.37
C THR A 152 -17.67 -25.03 -22.11
N ASN A 153 -17.94 -23.81 -22.56
CA ASN A 153 -16.93 -22.96 -23.19
C ASN A 153 -15.80 -22.58 -22.22
N THR A 154 -16.14 -22.32 -20.96
CA THR A 154 -15.16 -22.03 -19.90
C THR A 154 -14.27 -23.23 -19.60
N VAL A 155 -14.85 -24.44 -19.46
CA VAL A 155 -14.08 -25.69 -19.26
C VAL A 155 -13.16 -25.95 -20.45
N ARG A 156 -13.68 -25.83 -21.68
CA ARG A 156 -12.90 -26.01 -22.90
C ARG A 156 -11.71 -25.06 -22.94
N TYR A 157 -11.95 -23.78 -22.66
CA TYR A 157 -10.90 -22.77 -22.62
C TYR A 157 -9.86 -23.05 -21.51
N LEU A 158 -10.31 -23.37 -20.29
CA LEU A 158 -9.43 -23.73 -19.17
C LEU A 158 -8.56 -24.93 -19.55
N ARG A 159 -9.13 -25.97 -20.13
CA ARG A 159 -8.40 -27.16 -20.61
C ARG A 159 -7.31 -26.79 -21.61
N THR A 160 -7.63 -25.98 -22.63
CA THR A 160 -6.66 -25.58 -23.65
C THR A 160 -5.58 -24.64 -23.13
N SER A 161 -5.81 -23.98 -21.99
CA SER A 161 -4.89 -23.01 -21.40
C SER A 161 -4.18 -23.51 -20.13
N LEU A 162 -4.35 -24.80 -19.78
CA LEU A 162 -3.65 -25.43 -18.66
C LEU A 162 -2.13 -25.26 -18.76
N GLY A 163 -1.49 -24.94 -17.63
CA GLY A 163 -0.06 -24.68 -17.52
C GLY A 163 0.39 -23.29 -17.96
N SER A 164 -0.46 -22.52 -18.66
CA SER A 164 -0.13 -21.18 -19.16
C SER A 164 -0.24 -20.09 -18.07
N TYR A 165 -0.96 -20.34 -16.97
CA TYR A 165 -1.21 -19.36 -15.93
C TYR A 165 -0.08 -19.19 -14.90
N SER A 166 1.06 -19.86 -15.08
CA SER A 166 2.23 -19.66 -14.23
C SER A 166 2.72 -18.20 -14.26
N SER A 167 2.76 -17.56 -15.43
CA SER A 167 3.13 -16.13 -15.54
C SER A 167 2.10 -15.20 -14.89
N TYR A 168 0.81 -15.58 -14.95
CA TYR A 168 -0.27 -14.84 -14.29
C TYR A 168 -0.10 -14.85 -12.77
N LEU A 169 0.20 -16.02 -12.20
CA LEU A 169 0.52 -16.16 -10.78
C LEU A 169 1.75 -15.34 -10.37
N THR A 170 2.85 -15.40 -11.14
CA THR A 170 4.05 -14.61 -10.83
C THR A 170 3.76 -13.11 -10.79
N ARG A 171 2.96 -12.59 -11.75
CA ARG A 171 2.56 -11.17 -11.77
C ARG A 171 1.69 -10.80 -10.57
N PHE A 172 0.78 -11.68 -10.15
CA PHE A 172 -0.04 -11.48 -8.97
C PHE A 172 0.81 -11.39 -7.69
N VAL A 173 1.69 -12.38 -7.49
CA VAL A 173 2.59 -12.42 -6.33
C VAL A 173 3.52 -11.21 -6.31
N LEU A 174 4.00 -10.78 -7.48
CA LEU A 174 4.81 -9.56 -7.61
C LEU A 174 4.01 -8.31 -7.20
N CYS A 175 2.74 -8.19 -7.59
CA CYS A 175 1.90 -7.07 -7.15
C CYS A 175 1.64 -7.09 -5.64
N GLU A 176 1.44 -8.26 -5.03
CA GLU A 176 1.31 -8.37 -3.56
C GLU A 176 2.62 -8.02 -2.85
N LEU A 177 3.77 -8.43 -3.39
CA LEU A 177 5.07 -8.05 -2.87
C LEU A 177 5.27 -6.53 -2.97
N LEU A 178 4.88 -5.92 -4.10
CA LEU A 178 4.89 -4.47 -4.29
C LEU A 178 4.01 -3.76 -3.26
N ASN A 179 2.85 -4.31 -2.90
CA ASN A 179 2.00 -3.77 -1.84
C ASN A 179 2.72 -3.75 -0.47
N VAL A 180 3.37 -4.85 -0.11
CA VAL A 180 4.16 -4.92 1.13
C VAL A 180 5.34 -3.93 1.09
N ALA A 181 6.08 -3.91 -0.02
CA ALA A 181 7.20 -3.00 -0.22
C ALA A 181 6.75 -1.53 -0.17
N ASN A 182 5.59 -1.21 -0.73
CA ASN A 182 5.05 0.14 -0.73
C ASN A 182 4.70 0.63 0.68
N VAL A 183 4.04 -0.20 1.51
CA VAL A 183 3.77 0.20 2.91
C VAL A 183 5.08 0.46 3.66
N ILE A 184 6.06 -0.44 3.51
CA ILE A 184 7.37 -0.33 4.17
C ILE A 184 8.10 0.93 3.69
N ALA A 185 8.13 1.18 2.38
CA ALA A 185 8.73 2.37 1.80
C ALA A 185 8.08 3.66 2.33
N ASN A 186 6.74 3.70 2.43
CA ASN A 186 6.02 4.84 2.98
C ASN A 186 6.40 5.14 4.44
N ILE A 187 6.59 4.11 5.26
CA ILE A 187 7.06 4.28 6.65
C ILE A 187 8.47 4.88 6.67
N PHE A 188 9.40 4.36 5.87
CA PHE A 188 10.78 4.88 5.83
C PHE A 188 10.90 6.27 5.22
N ILE A 189 10.13 6.56 4.16
CA ILE A 189 10.05 7.90 3.56
C ILE A 189 9.55 8.90 4.60
N THR A 190 8.49 8.55 5.34
CA THR A 190 7.94 9.40 6.40
C THR A 190 8.93 9.62 7.55
N ASP A 191 9.65 8.58 7.94
CA ASP A 191 10.70 8.67 8.96
C ASP A 191 11.83 9.61 8.52
N ARG A 192 12.30 9.47 7.28
CA ARG A 192 13.34 10.33 6.75
C ARG A 192 12.87 11.78 6.58
N PHE A 193 11.59 11.97 6.25
CA PHE A 193 10.93 13.28 6.10
C PHE A 193 10.81 14.02 7.45
N LEU A 194 10.50 13.31 8.53
CA LEU A 194 10.41 13.88 9.89
C LEU A 194 11.75 13.86 10.66
N GLY A 195 12.87 13.59 9.96
CA GLY A 195 14.21 13.63 10.54
C GLY A 195 14.49 12.50 11.54
N GLY A 196 14.01 11.28 11.24
CA GLY A 196 14.33 10.03 11.95
C GLY A 196 13.49 9.76 13.21
N GLN A 197 12.40 10.49 13.40
CA GLN A 197 11.58 10.40 14.62
C GLN A 197 10.30 9.57 14.44
N PHE A 198 9.88 9.29 13.21
CA PHE A 198 8.58 8.69 12.94
C PHE A 198 8.50 7.24 13.41
N LEU A 199 9.52 6.41 13.17
CA LEU A 199 9.52 4.99 13.56
C LEU A 199 9.28 4.80 15.07
N ARG A 200 9.83 5.71 15.88
CA ARG A 200 9.71 5.69 17.35
C ARG A 200 8.51 6.50 17.86
N TYR A 201 7.80 7.20 16.98
CA TYR A 201 6.74 8.13 17.36
C TYR A 201 5.59 7.43 18.07
N GLY A 202 4.94 6.45 17.43
CA GLY A 202 3.78 5.76 18.00
C GLY A 202 4.04 5.07 19.34
N PRO A 203 5.11 4.27 19.52
CA PRO A 203 5.39 3.62 20.80
C PRO A 203 5.67 4.64 21.90
N ARG A 204 6.36 5.76 21.60
CA ARG A 204 6.59 6.85 22.56
C ARG A 204 5.29 7.55 22.95
N VAL A 205 4.43 7.83 21.98
CA VAL A 205 3.11 8.42 22.22
C VAL A 205 2.26 7.50 23.10
N LEU A 206 2.21 6.20 22.77
CA LEU A 206 1.48 5.21 23.56
C LEU A 206 2.04 5.10 24.99
N SER A 207 3.36 5.04 25.15
CA SER A 207 3.97 4.99 26.49
C SER A 207 3.65 6.24 27.30
N HIS A 208 3.68 7.42 26.69
CA HIS A 208 3.38 8.69 27.35
C HIS A 208 1.90 8.77 27.81
N PHE A 209 0.97 8.26 26.99
CA PHE A 209 -0.43 8.17 27.38
C PHE A 209 -0.68 7.17 28.52
N ILE A 210 0.04 6.04 28.53
CA ILE A 210 -0.12 5.00 29.56
C ILE A 210 0.52 5.43 30.90
N THR A 211 1.72 6.01 30.87
CA THR A 211 2.43 6.41 32.10
C THR A 211 1.88 7.69 32.71
N GLY A 212 1.08 8.46 31.96
CA GLY A 212 0.54 9.75 32.41
C GLY A 212 1.64 10.76 32.77
N SER A 213 2.85 10.60 32.21
CA SER A 213 4.00 11.41 32.59
C SER A 213 3.80 12.85 32.09
N SER A 214 3.37 13.75 32.97
CA SER A 214 3.33 15.20 32.72
C SER A 214 4.70 15.86 32.86
N THR A 215 5.70 15.12 33.36
CA THR A 215 7.01 15.65 33.74
C THR A 215 7.94 15.91 32.57
N SER A 216 7.73 15.27 31.41
CA SER A 216 8.59 15.41 30.22
C SER A 216 7.85 16.00 29.02
N ALA A 217 8.58 16.73 28.16
CA ALA A 217 8.05 17.22 26.89
C ALA A 217 7.38 16.08 26.11
N SER A 218 6.12 16.28 25.71
CA SER A 218 5.39 15.22 25.00
C SER A 218 6.10 14.90 23.67
N PRO A 219 6.17 13.62 23.26
CA PRO A 219 6.82 13.22 22.00
C PRO A 219 6.19 13.90 20.77
N MET A 220 4.93 14.32 20.90
CA MET A 220 4.19 15.12 19.93
C MET A 220 4.80 16.51 19.77
N SER A 221 5.04 17.21 20.88
CA SER A 221 5.66 18.54 20.89
C SER A 221 7.15 18.55 20.49
N GLU A 222 7.84 17.43 20.69
CA GLU A 222 9.24 17.23 20.25
C GLU A 222 9.33 17.12 18.72
N THR A 223 8.43 16.35 18.11
CA THR A 223 8.41 16.09 16.66
C THR A 223 7.74 17.24 15.89
N PHE A 224 6.66 17.78 16.46
CA PHE A 224 5.83 18.84 15.88
C PHE A 224 5.74 20.04 16.83
N PRO A 225 6.80 20.87 16.93
CA PRO A 225 6.80 22.00 17.83
C PRO A 225 5.79 23.06 17.39
N LYS A 226 4.99 23.53 18.35
CA LYS A 226 4.00 24.62 18.14
C LYS A 226 4.63 26.02 18.26
N LEU A 227 5.80 26.10 18.89
CA LEU A 227 6.60 27.31 19.07
C LEU A 227 8.02 27.03 18.62
N THR A 228 8.59 27.94 17.83
CA THR A 228 9.92 27.80 17.23
C THR A 228 10.65 29.15 17.21
N LYS A 229 11.97 29.13 17.06
CA LYS A 229 12.79 30.33 16.85
C LYS A 229 13.07 30.54 15.36
N CYS A 230 13.24 31.79 14.97
CA CYS A 230 13.66 32.19 13.63
C CYS A 230 14.57 33.41 13.70
N ASN A 231 15.64 33.39 12.90
CA ASN A 231 16.64 34.45 12.86
C ASN A 231 16.53 35.19 11.53
N PHE A 232 16.08 36.44 11.59
CA PHE A 232 16.01 37.32 10.43
C PHE A 232 17.30 38.15 10.35
N GLN A 233 18.02 38.06 9.23
CA GLN A 233 19.29 38.76 9.05
C GLN A 233 19.09 39.96 8.13
N LEU A 234 19.51 41.13 8.61
CA LEU A 234 19.56 42.37 7.83
C LEU A 234 20.99 42.77 7.58
N VAL A 235 21.22 43.46 6.47
CA VAL A 235 22.50 44.11 6.19
C VAL A 235 22.29 45.61 6.38
N GLY A 236 22.98 46.19 7.37
CA GLY A 236 22.95 47.63 7.64
C GLY A 236 23.69 48.44 6.57
N GLY A 237 23.54 49.76 6.60
CA GLY A 237 24.19 50.66 5.63
C GLY A 237 25.73 50.63 5.64
N SER A 238 26.35 50.11 6.71
CA SER A 238 27.79 49.87 6.83
C SER A 238 28.24 48.49 6.31
N GLY A 239 27.31 47.64 5.87
CA GLY A 239 27.57 46.25 5.48
C GLY A 239 27.63 45.26 6.65
N SER A 240 27.44 45.69 7.90
CA SER A 240 27.36 44.79 9.04
C SER A 240 26.05 44.00 9.06
N VAL A 241 26.13 42.70 9.33
CA VAL A 241 24.96 41.83 9.48
C VAL A 241 24.38 41.98 10.88
N GLU A 242 23.11 42.35 10.96
CA GLU A 242 22.34 42.46 12.19
C GLU A 242 21.29 41.33 12.20
N THR A 243 21.23 40.55 13.28
CA THR A 243 20.29 39.43 13.39
C THR A 243 19.18 39.79 14.38
N ILE A 244 17.95 39.72 13.92
CA ILE A 244 16.75 39.86 14.73
C ILE A 244 16.22 38.48 15.06
N ASP A 245 16.23 38.16 16.36
CA ASP A 245 15.63 36.94 16.88
C ASP A 245 14.11 37.12 17.00
N SER A 246 13.38 36.15 16.47
CA SER A 246 11.92 36.10 16.56
C SER A 246 11.44 34.75 17.09
N VAL A 247 10.30 34.78 17.78
CA VAL A 247 9.60 33.58 18.26
C VAL A 247 8.32 33.42 17.44
N CYS A 248 8.15 32.26 16.83
CA CYS A 248 7.08 31.98 15.88
C CYS A 248 6.16 30.88 16.39
N VAL A 249 4.86 31.15 16.36
CA VAL A 249 3.79 30.17 16.57
C VAL A 249 3.50 29.47 15.25
N MET A 250 3.40 28.14 15.30
CA MET A 250 3.15 27.25 14.15
C MET A 250 1.82 26.51 14.32
N PRO A 251 0.67 27.13 13.98
CA PRO A 251 -0.65 26.49 14.10
C PRO A 251 -0.77 25.19 13.29
N LEU A 252 -0.14 25.14 12.11
CA LEU A 252 -0.14 23.97 11.23
C LEU A 252 0.39 22.70 11.90
N ASN A 253 1.32 22.84 12.85
CA ASN A 253 1.88 21.70 13.57
C ASN A 253 0.90 21.07 14.56
N ILE A 254 -0.15 21.78 15.00
CA ILE A 254 -1.24 21.21 15.79
C ILE A 254 -2.05 20.20 14.97
N LEU A 255 -2.23 20.46 13.67
CA LEU A 255 -2.90 19.51 12.78
C LEU A 255 -1.96 18.36 12.42
N ASN A 256 -0.70 18.67 12.08
CA ASN A 256 0.29 17.65 11.74
C ASN A 256 0.49 16.64 12.87
N GLU A 257 0.56 17.07 14.14
CA GLU A 257 0.73 16.12 15.25
C GLU A 257 -0.41 15.09 15.37
N LYS A 258 -1.64 15.47 15.00
CA LYS A 258 -2.81 14.56 15.05
C LYS A 258 -2.84 13.66 13.83
N ILE A 259 -2.59 14.21 12.64
CA ILE A 259 -2.58 13.44 11.39
C ILE A 259 -1.48 12.38 11.45
N TYR A 260 -0.25 12.75 11.80
CA TYR A 260 0.86 11.80 11.86
C TYR A 260 0.74 10.81 13.03
N MET A 261 -0.02 11.13 14.08
CA MET A 261 -0.37 10.17 15.13
C MET A 261 -1.28 9.07 14.59
N VAL A 262 -2.40 9.46 13.95
CA VAL A 262 -3.32 8.49 13.33
C VAL A 262 -2.62 7.70 12.23
N LEU A 263 -1.85 8.38 11.38
CA LEU A 263 -1.11 7.77 10.27
C LEU A 263 -0.11 6.72 10.75
N TRP A 264 0.59 6.94 11.87
CA TRP A 264 1.54 5.97 12.39
C TRP A 264 0.86 4.64 12.75
N PHE A 265 -0.22 4.67 13.52
CA PHE A 265 -0.94 3.46 13.91
C PHE A 265 -1.58 2.78 12.70
N TRP A 266 -2.10 3.57 11.77
CA TRP A 266 -2.67 3.09 10.52
C TRP A 266 -1.63 2.36 9.65
N LEU A 267 -0.49 2.99 9.37
CA LEU A 267 0.59 2.38 8.59
C LEU A 267 1.18 1.14 9.27
N ALA A 268 1.32 1.15 10.59
CA ALA A 268 1.76 -0.03 11.35
C ALA A 268 0.78 -1.20 11.22
N LEU A 269 -0.52 -0.94 11.36
CA LEU A 269 -1.57 -1.94 11.20
C LEU A 269 -1.60 -2.48 9.76
N LEU A 270 -1.49 -1.61 8.75
CA LEU A 270 -1.42 -2.01 7.34
C LEU A 270 -0.18 -2.84 7.05
N ALA A 271 0.98 -2.47 7.60
CA ALA A 271 2.22 -3.23 7.40
C ALA A 271 2.06 -4.66 7.92
N VAL A 272 1.56 -4.80 9.16
CA VAL A 272 1.28 -6.10 9.78
C VAL A 272 0.27 -6.88 8.95
N ALA A 273 -0.88 -6.30 8.60
CA ALA A 273 -1.93 -6.98 7.82
C ALA A 273 -1.46 -7.40 6.43
N SER A 274 -0.63 -6.59 5.76
CA SER A 274 -0.06 -6.89 4.45
C SER A 274 0.96 -8.02 4.52
N VAL A 275 1.87 -8.00 5.50
CA VAL A 275 2.84 -9.09 5.70
C VAL A 275 2.14 -10.40 6.08
N LEU A 276 1.17 -10.37 6.99
CA LEU A 276 0.41 -11.58 7.34
C LEU A 276 -0.36 -12.13 6.13
N ALA A 277 -1.00 -11.28 5.34
CA ALA A 277 -1.73 -11.73 4.16
C ALA A 277 -0.80 -12.33 3.09
N PHE A 278 0.34 -11.69 2.83
CA PHE A 278 1.34 -12.19 1.89
C PHE A 278 1.92 -13.53 2.34
N THR A 279 2.35 -13.63 3.60
CA THR A 279 2.91 -14.87 4.16
C THR A 279 1.88 -16.01 4.17
N TRP A 280 0.64 -15.74 4.60
CA TRP A 280 -0.45 -16.70 4.53
C TRP A 280 -0.67 -17.23 3.11
N ARG A 281 -0.68 -16.35 2.10
CA ARG A 281 -0.87 -16.74 0.69
C ARG A 281 0.30 -17.58 0.18
N VAL A 282 1.54 -17.15 0.43
CA VAL A 282 2.73 -17.93 0.04
C VAL A 282 2.68 -19.33 0.64
N VAL A 283 2.38 -19.45 1.95
CA VAL A 283 2.27 -20.74 2.65
C VAL A 283 1.12 -21.60 2.10
N ALA A 284 -0.06 -21.01 1.91
CA ALA A 284 -1.23 -21.72 1.39
C ALA A 284 -1.02 -22.27 -0.03
N MET A 285 -0.22 -21.57 -0.84
CA MET A 285 0.08 -21.98 -2.21
C MET A 285 1.24 -22.98 -2.29
N SER A 286 2.28 -22.79 -1.49
CA SER A 286 3.44 -23.69 -1.46
C SER A 286 3.11 -25.05 -0.85
N ALA A 287 2.26 -25.09 0.19
CA ALA A 287 1.89 -26.32 0.85
C ALA A 287 0.79 -27.07 0.07
N THR A 288 1.17 -28.12 -0.67
CA THR A 288 0.22 -28.98 -1.38
C THR A 288 -0.87 -29.55 -0.44
N ALA A 289 -0.52 -29.83 0.82
CA ALA A 289 -1.45 -30.30 1.84
C ALA A 289 -2.59 -29.30 2.17
N LEU A 290 -2.38 -27.99 1.96
CA LEU A 290 -3.37 -26.95 2.24
C LEU A 290 -4.30 -26.66 1.06
N ARG A 291 -3.97 -27.13 -0.15
CA ARG A 291 -4.73 -26.83 -1.38
C ARG A 291 -6.14 -27.40 -1.36
N VAL A 292 -6.26 -28.69 -1.06
CA VAL A 292 -7.56 -29.39 -0.99
C VAL A 292 -8.48 -28.80 0.09
N PRO A 293 -8.07 -28.63 1.36
CA PRO A 293 -8.95 -28.05 2.38
C PRO A 293 -9.32 -26.60 2.08
N MET A 294 -8.41 -25.80 1.49
CA MET A 294 -8.68 -24.42 1.09
C MET A 294 -9.74 -24.34 -0.02
N LEU A 295 -9.61 -25.18 -1.06
CA LEU A 295 -10.57 -25.21 -2.15
C LEU A 295 -11.93 -25.72 -1.66
N ARG A 296 -11.96 -26.74 -0.79
CA ARG A 296 -13.20 -27.24 -0.16
C ARG A 296 -13.91 -26.18 0.70
N ALA A 297 -13.17 -25.36 1.44
CA ALA A 297 -13.77 -24.30 2.26
C ALA A 297 -14.54 -23.27 1.42
N THR A 298 -14.09 -23.05 0.19
CA THR A 298 -14.68 -22.13 -0.80
C THR A 298 -15.78 -22.82 -1.61
N ALA A 299 -15.49 -24.01 -2.15
CA ALA A 299 -16.35 -24.82 -3.00
C ALA A 299 -17.28 -25.75 -2.20
N ARG A 300 -18.09 -25.18 -1.30
CA ARG A 300 -18.90 -25.96 -0.34
C ARG A 300 -19.92 -26.91 -0.95
N LEU A 301 -20.38 -26.63 -2.17
CA LEU A 301 -21.36 -27.46 -2.89
C LEU A 301 -20.70 -28.49 -3.83
N ALA A 302 -19.39 -28.39 -4.08
CA ALA A 302 -18.69 -29.32 -4.97
C ALA A 302 -18.45 -30.68 -4.28
N ASP A 303 -18.47 -31.77 -5.06
CA ASP A 303 -18.17 -33.10 -4.52
C ASP A 303 -16.72 -33.12 -3.98
N PRO A 304 -16.49 -33.55 -2.74
CA PRO A 304 -15.16 -33.64 -2.17
C PRO A 304 -14.18 -34.43 -3.04
N ARG A 305 -14.61 -35.48 -3.76
CA ARG A 305 -13.75 -36.31 -4.60
C ARG A 305 -13.26 -35.54 -5.82
N ASP A 306 -14.17 -34.88 -6.54
CA ASP A 306 -13.86 -34.04 -7.69
C ASP A 306 -12.88 -32.92 -7.32
N VAL A 307 -13.09 -32.30 -6.15
CA VAL A 307 -12.21 -31.24 -5.64
C VAL A 307 -10.80 -31.74 -5.35
N ALA A 308 -10.66 -32.94 -4.77
CA ALA A 308 -9.34 -33.53 -4.50
C ALA A 308 -8.62 -33.90 -5.81
N GLU A 309 -9.33 -34.56 -6.74
CA GLU A 309 -8.76 -35.03 -8.00
C GLU A 309 -8.27 -33.87 -8.88
N VAL A 310 -9.02 -32.78 -8.95
CA VAL A 310 -8.63 -31.57 -9.68
C VAL A 310 -7.50 -30.82 -8.97
N ALA A 311 -7.57 -30.64 -7.65
CA ALA A 311 -6.56 -29.88 -6.90
C ALA A 311 -5.18 -30.55 -6.85
N GLU A 312 -5.11 -31.88 -6.92
CA GLU A 312 -3.85 -32.63 -6.91
C GLU A 312 -3.16 -32.63 -8.29
N ARG A 313 -3.93 -32.55 -9.39
CA ARG A 313 -3.39 -32.63 -10.76
C ARG A 313 -3.08 -31.29 -11.40
N LEU A 314 -3.67 -30.19 -10.90
CA LEU A 314 -3.43 -28.87 -11.46
C LEU A 314 -2.08 -28.28 -11.03
N PRO A 315 -1.33 -27.64 -11.94
CA PRO A 315 -0.16 -26.87 -11.58
C PRO A 315 -0.58 -25.62 -10.76
N LEU A 316 0.39 -25.06 -10.05
CA LEU A 316 0.19 -23.94 -9.11
C LEU A 316 -0.57 -22.74 -9.68
N GLY A 317 -0.25 -22.33 -10.91
CA GLY A 317 -0.88 -21.19 -11.57
C GLY A 317 -2.36 -21.43 -11.87
N ASP A 318 -2.70 -22.63 -12.33
CA ASP A 318 -4.08 -22.99 -12.68
C ASP A 318 -4.91 -23.22 -11.41
N PHE A 319 -4.32 -23.81 -10.37
CA PHE A 319 -4.93 -23.93 -9.06
C PHE A 319 -5.27 -22.54 -8.50
N PHE A 320 -4.37 -21.57 -8.61
CA PHE A 320 -4.63 -20.19 -8.20
C PHE A 320 -5.81 -19.58 -8.95
N LEU A 321 -5.83 -19.68 -10.27
CA LEU A 321 -6.95 -19.20 -11.09
C LEU A 321 -8.26 -19.86 -10.67
N LEU A 322 -8.25 -21.16 -10.41
CA LEU A 322 -9.43 -21.90 -9.96
C LEU A 322 -9.92 -21.41 -8.59
N THR A 323 -9.02 -21.11 -7.65
CA THR A 323 -9.40 -20.51 -6.37
C THR A 323 -9.97 -19.10 -6.53
N LEU A 324 -9.53 -18.35 -7.55
CA LEU A 324 -10.06 -17.03 -7.87
C LEU A 324 -11.46 -17.12 -8.50
N LEU A 325 -11.68 -18.10 -9.39
CA LEU A 325 -13.00 -18.42 -9.95
C LEU A 325 -13.97 -18.89 -8.86
N ALA A 326 -13.52 -19.76 -7.94
CA ALA A 326 -14.33 -20.26 -6.83
C ALA A 326 -14.89 -19.16 -5.92
N LYS A 327 -14.17 -18.04 -5.82
CA LYS A 327 -14.58 -16.89 -5.00
C LYS A 327 -15.51 -15.92 -5.72
N ASN A 328 -15.38 -15.80 -7.05
CA ASN A 328 -16.10 -14.81 -7.85
C ASN A 328 -17.28 -15.39 -8.63
N MET A 329 -17.42 -16.71 -8.70
CA MET A 329 -18.50 -17.39 -9.40
C MET A 329 -19.57 -17.90 -8.42
N ASP A 330 -20.81 -18.01 -8.89
CA ASP A 330 -21.88 -18.62 -8.08
C ASP A 330 -21.51 -20.05 -7.64
N SER A 331 -21.89 -20.44 -6.43
CA SER A 331 -21.47 -21.72 -5.85
C SER A 331 -22.08 -22.93 -6.57
N VAL A 332 -23.24 -22.79 -7.22
CA VAL A 332 -23.86 -23.86 -8.03
C VAL A 332 -23.16 -23.98 -9.37
N ALA A 333 -22.86 -22.85 -10.02
CA ALA A 333 -22.06 -22.82 -11.25
C ALA A 333 -20.65 -23.41 -11.01
N PHE A 334 -20.02 -23.08 -9.87
CA PHE A 334 -18.71 -23.63 -9.51
C PHE A 334 -18.75 -25.14 -9.27
N ARG A 335 -19.80 -25.67 -8.65
CA ARG A 335 -20.00 -27.12 -8.51
C ARG A 335 -20.03 -27.82 -9.87
N GLN A 336 -20.81 -27.28 -10.82
CA GLN A 336 -20.91 -27.84 -12.17
C GLN A 336 -19.58 -27.77 -12.93
N LEU A 337 -18.85 -26.66 -12.76
CA LEU A 337 -17.53 -26.47 -13.36
C LEU A 337 -16.55 -27.53 -12.83
N MET A 338 -16.57 -27.77 -11.52
CA MET A 338 -15.69 -28.76 -10.88
C MET A 338 -15.98 -30.18 -11.36
N SER A 339 -17.26 -30.59 -11.46
CA SER A 339 -17.61 -31.94 -11.93
C SER A 339 -17.19 -32.16 -13.38
N GLU A 340 -17.39 -31.15 -14.24
CA GLU A 340 -17.02 -31.24 -15.66
C GLU A 340 -15.51 -31.25 -15.86
N LEU A 341 -14.80 -30.42 -15.08
CA LEU A 341 -13.34 -30.38 -15.08
C LEU A 341 -12.73 -31.69 -14.56
N ALA A 342 -13.28 -32.28 -13.50
CA ALA A 342 -12.86 -33.59 -12.97
C ALA A 342 -13.05 -34.70 -14.01
N ARG A 343 -14.18 -34.70 -14.73
CA ARG A 343 -14.47 -35.65 -15.82
C ARG A 343 -13.43 -35.56 -16.94
N GLU A 344 -13.08 -34.35 -17.35
CA GLU A 344 -12.12 -34.07 -18.42
C GLU A 344 -10.65 -34.31 -18.01
N LEU A 345 -10.32 -34.24 -16.72
CA LEU A 345 -8.99 -34.53 -16.16
C LEU A 345 -8.82 -35.99 -15.69
N GLY A 346 -9.87 -36.80 -15.76
CA GLY A 346 -9.87 -38.20 -15.36
C GLY A 346 -8.91 -39.09 -16.17
N PRO A 347 -8.58 -40.30 -15.67
CA PRO A 347 -7.52 -41.17 -16.21
C PRO A 347 -7.72 -41.62 -17.67
N ALA A 348 -8.95 -41.63 -18.19
CA ALA A 348 -9.24 -41.93 -19.59
C ALA A 348 -8.82 -40.78 -20.54
N SER A 349 -8.96 -39.53 -20.09
CA SER A 349 -8.62 -38.33 -20.87
C SER A 349 -7.13 -37.98 -20.80
N ALA A 350 -6.46 -38.27 -19.67
CA ALA A 350 -5.01 -38.11 -19.54
C ALA A 350 -4.21 -38.99 -20.53
N ARG A 351 -4.70 -40.21 -20.82
CA ARG A 351 -4.13 -41.07 -21.88
C ARG A 351 -4.29 -40.45 -23.27
N VAL A 352 -5.41 -39.81 -23.55
CA VAL A 352 -5.65 -39.12 -24.83
C VAL A 352 -4.83 -37.82 -24.93
N MET A 353 -4.71 -37.06 -23.83
CA MET A 353 -3.90 -35.84 -23.76
C MET A 353 -2.39 -36.08 -23.81
N ALA A 354 -1.89 -37.26 -23.47
CA ALA A 354 -0.49 -37.62 -23.70
C ALA A 354 -0.21 -37.92 -25.20
N THR A 355 -1.23 -38.32 -25.96
CA THR A 355 -1.13 -38.67 -27.38
C THR A 355 -1.28 -37.45 -28.29
N ILE A 356 -2.12 -36.47 -27.92
CA ILE A 356 -2.38 -35.26 -28.74
C ILE A 356 -1.12 -34.42 -29.02
N PRO A 357 -0.24 -34.11 -28.05
CA PRO A 357 1.02 -33.39 -28.34
C PRO A 357 1.95 -34.17 -29.26
N LYS A 358 1.92 -35.51 -29.18
CA LYS A 358 2.70 -36.40 -30.05
C LYS A 358 2.15 -36.43 -31.47
N GLU A 359 0.84 -36.57 -31.66
CA GLU A 359 0.20 -36.56 -32.99
C GLU A 359 0.31 -35.19 -33.69
N ILE A 360 0.21 -34.09 -32.94
CA ILE A 360 0.39 -32.73 -33.50
C ILE A 360 1.86 -32.51 -33.90
N ALA A 361 2.82 -32.94 -33.09
CA ALA A 361 4.25 -32.86 -33.41
C ALA A 361 4.61 -33.73 -34.62
N ASP A 362 4.12 -34.97 -34.69
CA ASP A 362 4.35 -35.87 -35.81
C ASP A 362 3.71 -35.35 -37.10
N SER A 363 2.50 -34.78 -37.02
CA SER A 363 1.82 -34.17 -38.17
C SER A 363 2.57 -32.94 -38.71
N GLN A 364 3.09 -32.07 -37.84
CA GLN A 364 3.90 -30.92 -38.27
C GLN A 364 5.23 -31.34 -38.91
N THR A 365 5.81 -32.45 -38.44
CA THR A 365 7.07 -33.01 -38.96
C THR A 365 6.85 -33.62 -40.35
N LEU A 366 5.74 -34.35 -40.54
CA LEU A 366 5.34 -34.90 -41.84
C LEU A 366 5.03 -33.80 -42.87
N ILE A 367 4.38 -32.72 -42.46
CA ILE A 367 4.12 -31.57 -43.34
C ILE A 367 5.43 -30.90 -43.77
N ARG A 368 6.40 -30.72 -42.86
CA ARG A 368 7.72 -30.17 -43.21
C ARG A 368 8.46 -31.04 -44.23
N GLN A 369 8.48 -32.36 -44.02
CA GLN A 369 9.12 -33.29 -44.96
C GLN A 369 8.44 -33.32 -46.32
N ALA A 370 7.10 -33.19 -46.37
CA ALA A 370 6.36 -33.11 -47.63
C ALA A 370 6.64 -31.80 -48.40
N VAL A 371 6.86 -30.69 -47.68
CA VAL A 371 7.22 -29.40 -48.28
C VAL A 371 8.66 -29.42 -48.82
N GLU A 372 9.62 -29.98 -48.08
CA GLU A 372 11.01 -30.14 -48.55
C GLU A 372 11.11 -31.05 -49.78
N LYS A 373 10.39 -32.19 -49.78
CA LYS A 373 10.35 -33.07 -50.96
C LYS A 373 9.73 -32.43 -52.20
N ARG A 374 8.76 -31.51 -52.02
CA ARG A 374 8.20 -30.75 -53.13
C ARG A 374 9.14 -29.65 -53.61
N GLY A 375 9.93 -29.03 -52.72
CA GLY A 375 10.96 -28.06 -53.10
C GLY A 375 12.10 -28.69 -53.91
N ALA A 376 12.55 -29.89 -53.52
CA ALA A 376 13.65 -30.59 -54.19
C ALA A 376 13.27 -31.26 -55.54
N ALA A 377 12.00 -31.24 -55.93
CA ALA A 377 11.52 -31.77 -57.22
C ALA A 377 11.29 -30.67 -58.27
N VAL A 378 11.60 -29.41 -57.93
CA VAL A 378 11.41 -28.22 -58.78
C VAL A 378 12.75 -27.56 -59.16
N GLU A 379 13.88 -28.09 -58.68
CA GLU A 379 15.22 -27.92 -59.26
C GLU A 379 15.58 -29.15 -60.11
#